data_AF-A0A3A4JR53-F1
#
_entry.id   AF-A0A3A4JR53-F1
#
_cell.length_a   1.000
_cell.length_b   1.000
_cell.length_c   1.000
_cell.angle_alpha   90.00
_cell.angle_beta   90.00
_cell.angle_gamma   90.00
#
_symmetry.space_group_name_H-M   'P 1'
#
loop_
_entity.id
_entity.type
_entity.pdbx_description
1 polymer ?
#
loop_
_entity_poly.entity_id
_entity_poly.type
_entity_poly.pdbx_seq_one_letter_code
_entity_poly.pdbx_strand_id
1 'polypeptide(L)'
;MASSERTVIDPNDAEKTNPDIDEDRLVWTDLRNGGRVPDRLTFVNADIYLYDFAKDAVVQLTTDASNQFWPRIRGRWVIYHDQRWGDDDVTAFDLCILDIYKDDPMCAGGTK
;
A
#
# COMPACT_ATOMS: atom_id res chain seq x y z
N MET A 1 28.85 -12.05 -17.29
CA MET A 1 28.57 -11.42 -15.98
C MET A 1 27.08 -11.17 -15.95
N ALA A 2 26.35 -11.75 -14.98
CA ALA A 2 24.96 -11.37 -14.80
C ALA A 2 24.96 -9.94 -14.23
N SER A 3 24.48 -8.98 -15.02
CA SER A 3 24.10 -7.67 -14.48
C SER A 3 22.99 -7.93 -13.47
N SER A 4 23.23 -7.66 -12.19
CA SER A 4 22.12 -7.55 -11.25
C SER A 4 21.42 -6.22 -11.58
N GLU A 5 20.43 -6.28 -12.45
CA GLU A 5 19.58 -5.13 -12.74
C GLU A 5 18.70 -4.89 -11.51
N ARG A 6 19.12 -3.96 -10.64
CA ARG A 6 18.33 -3.51 -9.50
C ARG A 6 17.50 -2.33 -9.97
N THR A 7 16.18 -2.45 -9.88
CA THR A 7 15.24 -1.37 -10.15
C THR A 7 14.71 -0.79 -8.84
N VAL A 8 14.71 0.53 -8.73
CA VAL A 8 14.01 1.24 -7.65
C VAL A 8 12.60 1.51 -8.14
N ILE A 9 11.60 0.95 -7.45
CA ILE A 9 10.19 1.08 -7.85
C ILE A 9 9.63 2.47 -7.53
N ASP A 10 9.92 2.96 -6.33
CA ASP A 10 9.54 4.30 -5.92
C ASP A 10 10.78 5.03 -5.36
N PRO A 11 11.27 6.08 -6.05
CA PRO A 11 12.46 6.80 -5.68
C PRO A 11 12.26 7.78 -4.52
N ASN A 12 11.05 7.91 -3.97
CA ASN A 12 10.81 8.72 -2.77
C ASN A 12 11.72 8.26 -1.61
N ASP A 13 12.25 9.20 -0.84
CA ASP A 13 13.27 8.97 0.19
C ASP A 13 12.70 8.54 1.56
N ALA A 14 11.38 8.54 1.72
CA ALA A 14 10.74 8.06 2.92
C ALA A 14 11.01 6.57 3.15
N GLU A 15 11.03 6.20 4.42
CA GLU A 15 11.12 4.81 4.82
C GLU A 15 9.90 4.02 4.33
N LYS A 16 10.20 2.84 3.76
CA LYS A 16 9.22 1.91 3.20
C LYS A 16 9.44 0.54 3.84
N THR A 17 8.38 -0.07 4.34
CA THR A 17 8.47 -1.35 5.03
C THR A 17 7.34 -2.29 4.62
N ASN A 18 7.49 -3.56 4.98
CA ASN A 18 6.45 -4.57 4.86
C ASN A 18 5.83 -4.70 3.46
N PRO A 19 6.65 -4.90 2.41
CA PRO A 19 6.12 -5.11 1.08
C PRO A 19 5.39 -6.46 0.99
N ASP A 20 4.30 -6.50 0.22
CA ASP A 20 3.65 -7.73 -0.24
C ASP A 20 3.27 -7.59 -1.72
N ILE A 21 3.16 -8.69 -2.45
CA ILE A 21 2.91 -8.67 -3.90
C ILE A 21 1.92 -9.75 -4.33
N ASP A 22 1.00 -9.39 -5.21
CA ASP A 22 0.12 -10.33 -5.90
C ASP A 22 0.02 -9.98 -7.39
N GLU A 23 0.56 -10.86 -8.22
CA GLU A 23 0.75 -10.65 -9.66
C GLU A 23 1.54 -9.34 -9.91
N ASP A 24 0.96 -8.39 -10.63
CA ASP A 24 1.58 -7.13 -11.03
C ASP A 24 1.36 -6.00 -10.00
N ARG A 25 1.04 -6.30 -8.75
CA ARG A 25 0.68 -5.29 -7.74
C ARG A 25 1.49 -5.46 -6.47
N LEU A 26 2.36 -4.50 -6.20
CA LEU A 26 3.18 -4.40 -5.00
C LEU A 26 2.53 -3.41 -4.04
N VAL A 27 2.28 -3.81 -2.80
CA VAL A 27 1.86 -2.90 -1.72
C VAL A 27 2.94 -2.79 -0.67
N TRP A 28 3.04 -1.64 0.01
CA TRP A 28 3.96 -1.43 1.12
C TRP A 28 3.43 -0.38 2.10
N THR A 29 3.97 -0.39 3.32
CA THR A 29 3.84 0.72 4.26
C THR A 29 4.83 1.81 3.89
N ASP A 30 4.37 3.05 3.78
CA ASP A 30 5.17 4.21 3.45
C ASP A 30 5.02 5.31 4.50
N LEU A 31 6.14 5.92 4.89
CA LEU A 31 6.16 6.98 5.89
C LEU A 31 6.27 8.40 5.30
N ARG A 32 6.04 8.59 3.98
CA ARG A 32 6.25 9.90 3.33
C ARG A 32 5.32 11.01 3.81
N ASN A 33 4.14 10.67 4.32
CA ASN A 33 3.19 11.65 4.84
C ASN A 33 3.34 11.85 6.36
N GLY A 34 4.29 11.15 6.96
CA GLY A 34 4.50 11.12 8.40
C GLY A 34 5.96 10.89 8.74
N GLY A 35 6.22 9.92 9.61
CA GLY A 35 7.59 9.54 9.95
C GLY A 35 7.75 8.84 11.29
N ARG A 36 8.99 8.49 11.58
CA ARG A 36 9.40 8.03 12.91
C ARG A 36 9.31 9.18 13.90
N VAL A 37 8.78 8.89 15.09
CA VAL A 37 8.85 9.77 16.25
C VAL A 37 10.00 9.27 17.15
N PRO A 38 11.18 9.93 17.13
CA PRO A 38 12.41 9.34 17.69
C PRO A 38 12.36 9.14 19.21
N ASP A 39 11.63 9.98 19.92
CA ASP A 39 11.51 9.96 21.38
C ASP A 39 10.59 8.84 21.91
N ARG A 40 9.78 8.23 21.03
CA ARG A 40 8.72 7.29 21.39
C ARG A 40 8.85 5.92 20.73
N LEU A 41 9.88 5.71 19.89
CA LEU A 41 10.04 4.50 19.07
C LEU A 41 8.76 4.13 18.30
N THR A 42 7.97 5.14 17.92
CA THR A 42 6.68 4.98 17.24
C THR A 42 6.71 5.71 15.90
N PHE A 43 5.60 5.64 15.18
CA PHE A 43 5.36 6.26 13.90
C PHE A 43 4.10 7.12 13.96
N VAL A 44 4.03 8.10 13.07
CA VAL A 44 2.82 8.88 12.80
C VAL A 44 2.55 8.88 11.31
N ASN A 45 1.27 8.88 10.94
CA ASN A 45 0.79 9.00 9.57
C ASN A 45 1.51 8.07 8.59
N ALA A 46 1.58 6.79 8.95
CA ALA A 46 2.00 5.74 8.04
C ALA A 46 0.85 5.36 7.11
N ASP A 47 1.12 5.27 5.81
CA ASP A 47 0.12 5.00 4.80
C ASP A 47 0.44 3.72 4.02
N ILE A 48 -0.58 3.10 3.44
CA ILE A 48 -0.43 2.00 2.50
C ILE A 48 -0.34 2.57 1.08
N TYR A 49 0.73 2.21 0.38
CA TYR A 49 0.92 2.52 -1.03
C TYR A 49 0.89 1.25 -1.87
N LEU A 50 0.57 1.44 -3.15
CA LEU A 50 0.52 0.44 -4.20
C LEU A 50 1.39 0.91 -5.37
N TYR A 51 2.08 -0.03 -6.01
CA TYR A 51 2.61 0.13 -7.35
C TYR A 51 2.06 -0.99 -8.23
N ASP A 52 1.48 -0.62 -9.36
CA ASP A 52 1.02 -1.57 -10.37
C ASP A 52 2.01 -1.58 -11.53
N PHE A 53 2.66 -2.74 -11.77
CA PHE A 53 3.64 -2.93 -12.83
C PHE A 53 3.02 -2.90 -14.23
N ALA A 54 1.76 -3.32 -14.39
CA ALA A 54 1.07 -3.32 -15.67
C ALA A 54 0.61 -1.92 -16.08
N LYS A 55 0.36 -1.05 -15.10
CA LYS A 55 -0.12 0.32 -15.29
C LYS A 55 0.98 1.38 -15.09
N ASP A 56 2.15 0.96 -14.63
CA ASP A 56 3.30 1.81 -14.30
C ASP A 56 2.90 3.01 -13.41
N ALA A 57 2.18 2.72 -12.32
CA ALA A 57 1.59 3.75 -11.48
C ALA A 57 1.76 3.47 -9.99
N VAL A 58 2.22 4.48 -9.25
CA VAL A 58 2.21 4.51 -7.77
C VAL A 58 0.93 5.17 -7.30
N VAL A 59 0.20 4.53 -6.39
CA VAL A 59 -1.06 5.02 -5.81
C VAL A 59 -1.01 4.94 -4.29
N GLN A 60 -1.43 6.02 -3.62
CA GLN A 60 -1.67 6.03 -2.18
C GLN A 60 -3.06 5.42 -1.92
N LEU A 61 -3.14 4.34 -1.13
CA LEU A 61 -4.41 3.66 -0.82
C LEU A 61 -5.10 4.23 0.42
N THR A 62 -4.32 4.67 1.42
CA THR A 62 -4.85 5.26 2.67
C THR A 62 -4.45 6.72 2.77
N THR A 63 -5.29 7.55 3.37
CA THR A 63 -5.03 9.01 3.52
C THR A 63 -5.44 9.54 4.89
N ASP A 64 -5.78 8.64 5.82
CA ASP A 64 -6.14 9.04 7.18
C ASP A 64 -4.87 9.35 7.96
N ALA A 65 -4.90 10.32 8.88
CA ALA A 65 -3.71 10.72 9.63
C ALA A 65 -3.23 9.66 10.64
N SER A 66 -4.08 8.69 10.94
CA SER A 66 -3.76 7.54 11.78
C SER A 66 -2.85 6.58 11.04
N ASN A 67 -2.14 5.70 11.75
CA ASN A 67 -1.27 4.78 11.06
C ASN A 67 -2.04 3.61 10.42
N GLN A 68 -1.68 3.29 9.18
CA GLN A 68 -2.00 2.04 8.52
C GLN A 68 -0.74 1.23 8.20
N PHE A 69 -0.70 -0.03 8.62
CA PHE A 69 0.50 -0.87 8.59
C PHE A 69 0.29 -2.25 8.00
N TRP A 70 1.41 -2.86 7.62
CA TRP A 70 1.52 -4.29 7.34
C TRP A 70 0.52 -4.79 6.30
N PRO A 71 0.52 -4.17 5.11
CA PRO A 71 -0.44 -4.54 4.09
C PRO A 71 -0.18 -5.97 3.62
N ARG A 72 -1.26 -6.66 3.25
CA ARG A 72 -1.25 -7.90 2.50
C ARG A 72 -2.18 -7.76 1.31
N ILE A 73 -1.85 -8.37 0.18
CA ILE A 73 -2.63 -8.24 -1.04
C ILE A 73 -3.03 -9.61 -1.59
N ARG A 74 -4.29 -9.73 -2.05
CA ARG A 74 -4.76 -10.87 -2.83
C ARG A 74 -5.96 -10.50 -3.69
N GLY A 75 -5.83 -10.71 -5.00
CA GLY A 75 -6.83 -10.32 -5.99
C GLY A 75 -7.13 -8.83 -5.90
N ARG A 76 -8.41 -8.48 -5.72
CA ARG A 76 -8.85 -7.08 -5.56
C ARG A 76 -8.67 -6.51 -4.15
N TRP A 77 -8.28 -7.31 -3.17
CA TRP A 77 -8.29 -6.91 -1.77
C TRP A 77 -6.89 -6.61 -1.26
N VAL A 78 -6.74 -5.46 -0.61
CA VAL A 78 -5.59 -5.14 0.23
C VAL A 78 -6.08 -5.10 1.68
N ILE A 79 -5.52 -5.91 2.55
CA ILE A 79 -5.82 -5.91 3.99
C ILE A 79 -4.66 -5.28 4.75
N TYR A 80 -4.93 -4.51 5.80
CA TYR A 80 -3.91 -3.84 6.60
C TYR A 80 -4.40 -3.62 8.02
N HIS A 81 -3.47 -3.32 8.92
CA HIS A 81 -3.77 -2.83 10.27
C HIS A 81 -4.09 -1.35 10.20
N ASP A 82 -5.15 -0.90 10.86
CA ASP A 82 -5.60 0.48 10.87
C ASP A 82 -5.82 0.97 12.28
N GLN A 83 -5.11 2.03 12.67
CA GLN A 83 -5.15 2.59 14.02
C GLN A 83 -6.16 3.73 14.21
N ARG A 84 -7.02 4.00 13.22
CA ARG A 84 -7.88 5.19 13.27
C ARG A 84 -8.93 5.21 14.38
N TRP A 85 -9.23 4.07 14.99
CA TRP A 85 -10.19 3.94 16.09
C TRP A 85 -9.54 3.66 17.45
N GLY A 86 -8.22 3.85 17.57
CA GLY A 86 -7.49 3.75 18.84
C GLY A 86 -6.93 2.35 19.15
N ASP A 87 -7.40 1.32 18.45
CA ASP A 87 -6.85 -0.04 18.44
C ASP A 87 -6.38 -0.42 17.02
N ASP A 88 -5.57 -1.47 16.90
CA ASP A 88 -5.18 -2.05 15.61
C ASP A 88 -6.35 -2.88 15.03
N ASP A 89 -7.17 -2.26 14.18
CA ASP A 89 -8.23 -2.97 13.45
C ASP A 89 -7.70 -3.58 12.15
N VAL A 90 -8.26 -4.73 11.76
CA VAL A 90 -7.98 -5.34 10.45
C VAL A 90 -8.96 -4.79 9.42
N THR A 91 -8.47 -3.95 8.52
CA THR A 91 -9.27 -3.26 7.49
C THR A 91 -8.97 -3.84 6.11
N ALA A 92 -10.00 -3.96 5.27
CA ALA A 92 -9.88 -4.33 3.86
C ALA A 92 -10.17 -3.14 2.95
N PHE A 93 -9.34 -2.94 1.93
CA PHE A 93 -9.50 -1.98 0.87
C PHE A 93 -9.73 -2.70 -0.45
N ASP A 94 -10.77 -2.27 -1.16
CA ASP A 94 -11.14 -2.80 -2.46
C ASP A 94 -10.45 -1.99 -3.56
N LEU A 95 -9.50 -2.59 -4.27
CA LEU A 95 -8.79 -1.94 -5.38
C LEU A 95 -9.73 -1.45 -6.48
N CYS A 96 -10.90 -2.06 -6.64
CA CYS A 96 -11.85 -1.67 -7.68
C CYS A 96 -12.54 -0.32 -7.46
N ILE A 97 -12.31 0.34 -6.32
CA ILE A 97 -12.75 1.73 -6.14
C ILE A 97 -11.80 2.73 -6.80
N LEU A 98 -10.60 2.29 -7.19
CA LEU A 98 -9.60 3.15 -7.83
C LEU A 98 -9.91 3.30 -9.32
N ASP A 99 -9.81 4.53 -9.83
CA ASP A 99 -10.04 4.83 -11.25
C ASP A 99 -9.11 4.04 -12.19
N ILE A 100 -7.90 3.71 -11.73
CA ILE A 100 -6.93 2.93 -12.50
C ILE A 100 -7.40 1.49 -12.79
N TYR A 101 -8.41 1.01 -12.05
CA TYR A 101 -8.95 -0.35 -12.15
C TYR A 101 -10.42 -0.41 -12.58
N LYS A 102 -11.06 0.73 -12.87
CA LYS A 102 -12.51 0.79 -13.16
C LYS A 102 -12.96 -0.12 -14.32
N ASP A 103 -12.08 -0.36 -15.29
CA ASP A 103 -12.31 -1.18 -16.48
C ASP A 103 -11.58 -2.54 -16.42
N ASP A 104 -10.95 -2.86 -15.29
CA ASP A 104 -10.14 -4.07 -15.13
C ASP A 104 -11.04 -5.32 -14.98
N PRO A 105 -10.74 -6.44 -15.67
CA PRO A 105 -11.49 -7.69 -15.53
C PRO A 105 -11.65 -8.18 -14.08
N MET A 106 -10.68 -7.88 -13.17
CA MET A 106 -10.84 -8.24 -11.76
C MET A 106 -12.03 -7.55 -11.08
N CYS A 107 -12.48 -6.43 -11.63
CA CYS A 107 -13.59 -5.64 -11.13
C CYS A 107 -14.92 -5.98 -11.82
N ALA A 108 -14.88 -6.72 -12.93
CA ALA A 108 -16.05 -7.22 -13.64
C ALA A 108 -16.67 -8.43 -12.91
N GLY A 109 -17.43 -8.16 -11.84
CA GLY A 109 -18.20 -9.21 -11.15
C GLY A 109 -18.56 -8.97 -9.68
N GLY A 110 -18.50 -7.73 -9.19
CA GLY A 110 -18.58 -7.44 -7.76
C GLY A 110 -19.71 -6.52 -7.30
N THR A 111 -20.95 -6.75 -7.73
CA THR A 111 -22.09 -6.49 -6.83
C THR A 111 -22.36 -7.79 -6.09
N LYS A 112 -21.93 -7.84 -4.82
CA LYS A 112 -22.67 -8.66 -3.85
C LYS A 112 -23.78 -7.81 -3.26
#